data_AF-A0A1B9MWW2-F1
#
_entry.id   AF-A0A1B9MWW2-F1
#
_cell.length_a   1.000
_cell.length_b   1.000
_cell.length_c   1.000
_cell.angle_alpha   90.00
_cell.angle_beta   90.00
_cell.angle_gamma   90.00
#
_symmetry.space_group_name_H-M   'P 1'
#
loop_
_entity.id
_entity.type
_entity.pdbx_description
1 polymer ?
#
loop_
_entity_poly.entity_id
_entity_poly.type
_entity_poly.pdbx_seq_one_letter_code
_entity_poly.pdbx_strand_id
1 'polypeptide(L)'
;MIGDQRLMPFRRNELPFGWYFRNGDNFLLSSPQGQALNKLSVNYKNDHKITIKTINGQQYINLPTAFSGGRGCFERAVDGEKRQVGSIETDAIRNITGYTSMYSYNTRDSGDSGAFRRVAVARNAVGGANPVQNTVLDNFWFDASLQVPTANENRPINIGMTPVIYLGV
;
A
#
# COMPACT_ATOMS: atom_id res chain seq x y z
N MET A 1 -10.26 -4.28 26.10
CA MET A 1 -10.61 -2.90 26.53
C MET A 1 -11.49 -2.29 25.46
N ILE A 2 -12.45 -1.41 25.77
CA ILE A 2 -13.19 -0.68 24.72
C ILE A 2 -12.19 0.15 23.90
N GLY A 3 -12.29 0.09 22.58
CA GLY A 3 -11.31 0.68 21.67
C GLY A 3 -10.12 -0.23 21.35
N ASP A 4 -10.09 -1.48 21.82
CA ASP A 4 -9.08 -2.43 21.36
C ASP A 4 -9.26 -2.73 19.86
N GLN A 5 -8.20 -2.62 19.08
CA GLN A 5 -8.19 -2.84 17.63
C GLN A 5 -7.19 -3.93 17.29
N ARG A 6 -7.60 -4.91 16.46
CA ARG A 6 -6.72 -6.01 16.03
C ARG A 6 -7.23 -6.71 14.78
N LEU A 7 -6.44 -7.66 14.28
CA LEU A 7 -6.84 -8.62 13.26
C LEU A 7 -7.40 -9.90 13.90
N MET A 8 -8.51 -10.41 13.36
CA MET A 8 -9.16 -11.63 13.84
C MET A 8 -9.32 -12.68 12.73
N PRO A 9 -9.27 -13.98 13.07
CA PRO A 9 -9.42 -15.08 12.11
C PRO A 9 -10.88 -15.39 11.75
N PHE A 10 -11.82 -14.53 12.15
CA PHE A 10 -13.26 -14.70 11.92
C PHE A 10 -13.69 -13.93 10.68
N ARG A 11 -14.72 -14.42 9.97
CA ARG A 11 -15.38 -13.64 8.92
C ARG A 11 -16.16 -12.48 9.53
N ARG A 12 -16.46 -11.46 8.72
CA ARG A 12 -17.21 -10.25 9.15
C ARG A 12 -18.54 -10.58 9.86
N ASN A 13 -19.26 -11.58 9.38
CA ASN A 13 -20.57 -12.00 9.90
C ASN A 13 -20.47 -13.03 11.04
N GLU A 14 -19.25 -13.44 11.41
CA GLU A 14 -18.97 -14.45 12.44
C GLU A 14 -18.13 -13.83 13.58
N LEU A 15 -18.12 -12.49 13.67
CA LEU A 15 -17.39 -11.79 14.72
C LEU A 15 -18.00 -12.11 16.10
N PRO A 16 -17.16 -12.39 17.12
CA PRO A 16 -17.65 -12.55 18.48
C PRO A 16 -18.37 -11.31 18.97
N PHE A 17 -19.29 -11.49 19.92
CA PHE A 17 -20.04 -10.38 20.53
C PHE A 17 -19.13 -9.22 20.97
N GLY A 18 -19.59 -8.00 20.73
CA GLY A 18 -18.87 -6.78 21.06
C GLY A 18 -17.76 -6.39 20.08
N TRP A 19 -17.46 -7.20 19.06
CA TRP A 19 -16.47 -6.89 18.03
C TRP A 19 -17.12 -6.44 16.73
N TYR A 20 -16.59 -5.37 16.15
CA TYR A 20 -17.12 -4.73 14.97
C TYR A 20 -16.03 -4.59 13.91
N PHE A 21 -16.39 -4.81 12.65
CA PHE A 21 -15.49 -4.68 11.51
C PHE A 21 -15.09 -3.21 11.28
N ARG A 22 -13.79 -2.92 11.17
CA ARG A 22 -13.27 -1.55 10.99
C ARG A 22 -13.37 -1.09 9.54
N ASN A 23 -14.56 -0.70 9.12
CA ASN A 23 -14.87 -0.32 7.74
C ASN A 23 -15.49 1.07 7.57
N GLY A 24 -15.57 1.87 8.64
CA GLY A 24 -16.20 3.19 8.57
C GLY A 24 -17.73 3.19 8.62
N ASP A 25 -18.38 2.06 8.94
CA ASP A 25 -19.84 2.01 9.13
C ASP A 25 -20.30 3.02 10.18
N ASN A 26 -21.52 3.50 10.02
CA ASN A 26 -22.09 4.55 10.87
C ASN A 26 -23.14 3.97 11.81
N PHE A 27 -23.07 4.37 13.07
CA PHE A 27 -24.05 4.05 14.09
C PHE A 27 -24.76 5.32 14.54
N LEU A 28 -26.04 5.22 14.86
CA LEU A 28 -26.76 6.29 15.55
C LEU A 28 -26.00 6.65 16.82
N LEU A 29 -25.79 7.94 17.09
CA LEU A 29 -25.08 8.39 18.28
C LEU A 29 -25.77 7.90 19.58
N SER A 30 -27.09 7.72 19.54
CA SER A 30 -27.91 7.19 20.65
C SER A 30 -27.86 5.67 20.80
N SER A 31 -27.35 4.92 19.81
CA SER A 31 -27.24 3.46 19.90
C SER A 31 -26.17 3.03 20.92
N PRO A 32 -26.20 1.78 21.44
CA PRO A 32 -25.14 1.27 22.31
C PRO A 32 -23.75 1.45 21.71
N GLN A 33 -23.58 1.11 20.42
CA GLN A 33 -22.32 1.25 19.69
C GLN A 33 -21.90 2.72 19.58
N GLY A 34 -22.84 3.60 19.26
CA GLY A 34 -22.59 5.03 19.15
C GLY A 34 -22.15 5.66 20.47
N GLN A 35 -22.78 5.25 21.58
CA GLN A 35 -22.40 5.68 22.92
C GLN A 35 -21.02 5.13 23.33
N ALA A 36 -20.73 3.87 23.01
CA ALA A 36 -19.42 3.27 23.27
C ALA A 36 -18.30 4.01 22.51
N LEU A 37 -18.51 4.30 21.23
CA LEU A 37 -17.58 5.09 20.43
C LEU A 37 -17.44 6.52 20.96
N ASN A 38 -18.54 7.17 21.34
CA ASN A 38 -18.50 8.56 21.80
C ASN A 38 -17.75 8.73 23.13
N LYS A 39 -17.76 7.70 24.00
CA LYS A 39 -17.02 7.67 25.26
C LYS A 39 -15.50 7.56 25.09
N LEU A 40 -15.00 7.20 23.89
CA LEU A 40 -13.57 7.22 23.60
C LEU A 40 -13.03 8.65 23.71
N SER A 41 -11.75 8.77 24.08
CA SER A 41 -11.10 10.07 24.26
C SER A 41 -11.09 10.88 22.97
N VAL A 42 -11.02 12.21 23.11
CA VAL A 42 -10.92 13.12 21.95
C VAL A 42 -9.71 12.76 21.09
N ASN A 43 -8.56 12.49 21.70
CA ASN A 43 -7.34 12.10 20.98
C ASN A 43 -7.53 10.80 20.19
N TYR A 44 -8.10 9.76 20.82
CA TYR A 44 -8.36 8.50 20.14
C TYR A 44 -9.28 8.70 18.92
N LYS A 45 -10.34 9.52 19.09
CA LYS A 45 -11.27 9.81 17.99
C LYS A 45 -10.58 10.58 16.86
N ASN A 46 -9.71 11.54 17.19
CA ASN A 46 -8.94 12.30 16.20
C ASN A 46 -7.96 11.39 15.43
N ASP A 47 -7.16 10.60 16.15
CA ASP A 47 -6.16 9.70 15.57
C ASP A 47 -6.82 8.71 14.60
N HIS A 48 -7.96 8.15 14.99
CA HIS A 48 -8.66 7.13 14.20
C HIS A 48 -9.77 7.68 13.30
N LYS A 49 -9.85 9.00 13.10
CA LYS A 49 -10.84 9.67 12.25
C LYS A 49 -12.29 9.26 12.54
N ILE A 50 -12.61 9.14 13.82
CA ILE A 50 -13.96 8.89 14.33
C ILE A 50 -14.65 10.25 14.49
N THR A 51 -15.69 10.47 13.70
CA THR A 51 -16.38 11.76 13.59
C THR A 51 -17.87 11.58 13.78
N ILE A 52 -18.53 12.64 14.26
CA ILE A 52 -19.99 12.71 14.34
C ILE A 52 -20.49 13.51 13.14
N LYS A 53 -21.50 13.00 12.45
CA LYS A 53 -22.18 13.68 11.34
C LYS A 53 -23.69 13.66 11.53
N THR A 54 -24.35 14.72 11.07
CA THR A 54 -25.81 14.80 11.07
C THR A 54 -26.34 14.37 9.69
N ILE A 55 -27.20 13.37 9.67
CA ILE A 55 -27.89 12.87 8.48
C ILE A 55 -29.38 12.88 8.79
N ASN A 56 -30.17 13.61 7.99
CA ASN A 56 -31.63 13.70 8.14
C ASN A 56 -32.08 14.05 9.58
N GLY A 57 -31.39 15.00 10.22
CA GLY A 57 -31.70 15.46 11.59
C GLY A 57 -31.22 14.53 12.72
N GLN A 58 -30.62 13.39 12.40
CA GLN A 58 -30.05 12.46 13.38
C GLN A 58 -28.53 12.48 13.35
N GLN A 59 -27.91 12.36 14.53
CA GLN A 59 -26.46 12.28 14.65
C GLN A 59 -25.99 10.83 14.56
N TYR A 60 -24.95 10.62 13.77
CA TYR A 60 -24.28 9.34 13.58
C TYR A 60 -22.79 9.49 13.87
N ILE A 61 -22.18 8.43 14.40
CA ILE A 61 -20.74 8.33 14.63
C ILE A 61 -20.19 7.13 13.85
N ASN A 62 -19.03 7.31 13.21
CA ASN A 62 -18.43 6.24 12.41
C ASN A 62 -17.49 5.35 13.22
N LEU A 63 -17.41 4.07 12.82
CA LEU A 63 -16.27 3.22 13.18
C LEU A 63 -14.99 3.76 12.56
N PRO A 64 -13.82 3.50 13.14
CA PRO A 64 -12.57 3.69 12.41
C PRO A 64 -12.50 2.75 11.20
N THR A 65 -11.69 3.11 10.22
CA THR A 65 -11.46 2.28 9.03
C THR A 65 -10.03 1.76 9.01
N ALA A 66 -9.88 0.47 8.70
CA ALA A 66 -8.57 -0.14 8.41
C ALA A 66 -8.20 -0.02 6.93
N PHE A 67 -8.94 0.77 6.14
CA PHE A 67 -8.80 0.86 4.69
C PHE A 67 -8.47 2.28 4.22
N SER A 68 -7.62 2.38 3.20
CA SER A 68 -7.29 3.61 2.49
C SER A 68 -7.38 3.37 0.99
N GLY A 69 -8.21 4.14 0.27
CA GLY A 69 -8.39 3.97 -1.17
C GLY A 69 -8.89 2.56 -1.58
N GLY A 70 -9.66 1.89 -0.70
CA GLY A 70 -10.15 0.53 -0.93
C GLY A 70 -9.15 -0.59 -0.61
N ARG A 71 -7.91 -0.25 -0.24
CA ARG A 71 -6.86 -1.20 0.16
C ARG A 71 -6.76 -1.29 1.67
N GLY A 72 -6.53 -2.50 2.20
CA GLY A 72 -6.31 -2.71 3.63
C GLY A 72 -4.94 -2.18 4.06
N CYS A 73 -4.90 -1.38 5.11
CA CYS A 73 -3.66 -0.90 5.70
C CYS A 73 -3.01 -2.00 6.55
N PHE A 74 -1.68 -2.14 6.46
CA PHE A 74 -0.91 -2.90 7.44
C PHE A 74 -0.62 -2.05 8.67
N GLU A 75 -0.82 -2.62 9.84
CA GLU A 75 -0.50 -1.94 11.10
C GLU A 75 1.00 -2.11 11.42
N ARG A 76 1.63 -1.01 11.80
CA ARG A 76 3.04 -1.00 12.21
C ARG A 76 3.23 -0.01 13.35
N ALA A 77 4.22 -0.27 14.22
CA ALA A 77 4.50 0.55 15.41
C ALA A 77 4.70 2.03 15.06
N VAL A 78 4.40 2.96 15.96
CA VAL A 78 4.79 4.36 15.81
C VAL A 78 6.33 4.50 15.89
N ASP A 79 6.90 5.55 15.30
CA ASP A 79 8.33 5.88 15.48
C ASP A 79 8.57 7.06 16.44
N GLY A 80 7.50 7.68 16.94
CA GLY A 80 7.60 8.81 17.86
C GLY A 80 7.92 10.14 17.18
N GLU A 81 8.11 10.17 15.86
CA GLU A 81 8.39 11.39 15.09
C GLU A 81 7.34 11.60 13.99
N LYS A 82 7.52 10.96 12.83
CA LYS A 82 6.68 11.19 11.64
C LYS A 82 5.50 10.24 11.59
N ARG A 83 5.66 9.03 12.10
CA ARG A 83 4.63 7.99 12.14
C ARG A 83 3.97 7.98 13.50
N GLN A 84 2.84 8.66 13.55
CA GLN A 84 1.98 8.80 14.72
C GLN A 84 0.80 7.84 14.66
N VAL A 85 0.10 7.66 15.77
CA VAL A 85 -1.12 6.84 15.82
C VAL A 85 -2.13 7.35 14.79
N GLY A 86 -2.67 6.45 13.99
CA GLY A 86 -3.67 6.80 12.96
C GLY A 86 -3.12 7.47 11.70
N SER A 87 -1.82 7.80 11.65
CA SER A 87 -1.16 8.24 10.42
C SER A 87 -1.08 7.10 9.40
N ILE A 88 -1.19 7.44 8.12
CA ILE A 88 -1.11 6.49 7.00
C ILE A 88 0.11 6.85 6.18
N GLU A 89 1.00 5.88 6.00
CA GLU A 89 2.08 5.94 5.02
C GLU A 89 1.62 5.24 3.74
N THR A 90 1.84 5.85 2.58
CA THR A 90 1.55 5.21 1.29
C THR A 90 2.58 4.13 0.99
N ASP A 91 2.24 3.23 0.08
CA ASP A 91 3.15 2.17 -0.33
C ASP A 91 4.44 2.73 -0.96
N ALA A 92 5.56 2.17 -0.52
CA ALA A 92 6.87 2.50 -1.03
C ALA A 92 7.69 1.21 -1.16
N ILE A 93 8.44 1.09 -2.27
CA ILE A 93 9.50 0.10 -2.42
C ILE A 93 10.85 0.73 -2.08
N ARG A 94 11.86 -0.11 -1.86
CA ARG A 94 13.24 0.38 -1.85
C ARG A 94 13.64 0.85 -3.25
N ASN A 95 14.65 1.72 -3.31
CA ASN A 95 15.22 2.14 -4.58
C ASN A 95 15.70 0.91 -5.38
N ILE A 96 15.30 0.84 -6.66
CA ILE A 96 15.74 -0.20 -7.60
C ILE A 96 16.70 0.48 -8.57
N THR A 97 17.93 -0.02 -8.62
CA THR A 97 18.99 0.53 -9.46
C THR A 97 19.38 -0.45 -10.56
N GLY A 98 20.04 0.07 -11.57
CA GLY A 98 20.64 -0.69 -12.64
C GLY A 98 21.52 0.23 -13.47
N TYR A 99 22.32 -0.38 -14.33
CA TYR A 99 23.19 0.32 -15.26
C TYR A 99 23.05 -0.31 -16.65
N THR A 100 23.22 0.50 -17.68
CA THR A 100 23.28 0.05 -19.06
C THR A 100 24.21 0.95 -19.87
N SER A 101 24.90 0.38 -20.86
CA SER A 101 25.78 1.12 -21.75
C SER A 101 25.12 1.35 -23.11
N MET A 102 24.97 2.61 -23.50
CA MET A 102 24.37 3.01 -24.78
C MET A 102 25.34 2.89 -25.98
N TYR A 103 26.62 2.62 -25.74
CA TYR A 103 27.65 2.53 -26.78
C TYR A 103 28.46 1.24 -26.61
N SER A 104 28.30 0.28 -27.52
CA SER A 104 29.13 -0.93 -27.57
C SER A 104 29.96 -0.97 -28.85
N TYR A 105 31.26 -0.71 -28.72
CA TYR A 105 32.22 -0.87 -29.81
C TYR A 105 32.67 -2.32 -29.88
N ASN A 106 32.04 -3.09 -30.75
CA ASN A 106 32.54 -4.38 -31.23
C ASN A 106 32.87 -5.47 -30.17
N THR A 107 32.36 -5.38 -28.94
CA THR A 107 32.50 -6.44 -27.95
C THR A 107 31.16 -6.84 -27.35
N ARG A 108 31.01 -8.15 -27.15
CA ARG A 108 29.88 -8.81 -26.48
C ARG A 108 29.85 -8.54 -24.97
N ASP A 109 30.55 -7.52 -24.48
CA ASP A 109 30.63 -7.21 -23.05
C ASP A 109 29.37 -6.46 -22.63
N SER A 110 28.42 -7.25 -22.14
CA SER A 110 27.16 -6.85 -21.56
C SER A 110 27.40 -6.07 -20.25
N GLY A 111 27.51 -4.75 -20.36
CA GLY A 111 27.56 -3.85 -19.20
C GLY A 111 26.22 -3.67 -18.49
N ASP A 112 25.17 -4.42 -18.84
CA ASP A 112 23.85 -4.24 -18.24
C ASP A 112 23.75 -4.96 -16.89
N SER A 113 23.14 -4.29 -15.92
CA SER A 113 22.91 -4.87 -14.60
C SER A 113 21.66 -4.28 -13.93
N GLY A 114 21.19 -4.96 -12.88
CA GLY A 114 20.05 -4.52 -12.10
C GLY A 114 18.75 -4.66 -12.89
N ALA A 115 17.92 -3.62 -12.87
CA ALA A 115 16.65 -3.60 -13.58
C ALA A 115 16.76 -3.34 -15.10
N PHE A 116 17.96 -3.20 -15.66
CA PHE A 116 18.13 -3.02 -17.11
C PHE A 116 18.56 -4.32 -17.79
N ARG A 117 17.98 -4.58 -18.95
CA ARG A 117 18.46 -5.59 -19.89
C ARG A 117 18.34 -5.11 -21.34
N ARG A 118 19.30 -5.49 -22.17
CA ARG A 118 19.25 -5.29 -23.62
C ARG A 118 18.16 -6.16 -24.26
N VAL A 119 17.45 -5.59 -25.23
CA VAL A 119 16.56 -6.32 -26.12
C VAL A 119 17.09 -6.14 -27.54
N ALA A 120 17.56 -7.23 -28.14
CA ALA A 120 18.17 -7.19 -29.45
C ALA A 120 17.16 -6.69 -30.50
N VAL A 121 17.55 -5.65 -31.26
CA VAL A 121 16.85 -5.21 -32.47
C VAL A 121 17.69 -5.62 -33.67
N ALA A 122 17.01 -5.95 -34.78
CA ALA A 122 17.65 -6.28 -36.04
C ALA A 122 18.70 -5.24 -36.43
N ARG A 123 19.88 -5.74 -36.83
CA ARG A 123 21.06 -4.97 -37.23
C ARG A 123 20.77 -4.24 -38.55
N ASN A 124 20.24 -3.03 -38.50
CA ASN A 124 20.27 -2.15 -39.67
C ASN A 124 21.36 -1.11 -39.45
N ALA A 125 22.49 -1.34 -40.13
CA ALA A 125 23.59 -0.40 -40.20
C ALA A 125 23.06 0.95 -40.73
N VAL A 126 23.19 2.02 -39.94
CA VAL A 126 22.99 3.36 -40.46
C VAL A 126 24.17 3.66 -41.37
N GLY A 127 23.95 3.56 -42.68
CA GLY A 127 24.96 3.79 -43.72
C GLY A 127 25.41 5.25 -43.74
N GLY A 128 26.50 5.56 -43.04
CA GLY A 128 27.36 6.69 -43.35
C GLY A 128 28.36 6.31 -44.44
N ALA A 129 28.84 7.29 -45.21
CA ALA A 129 29.71 7.14 -46.39
C ALA A 129 31.09 6.50 -46.14
N ASN A 130 31.31 5.90 -44.96
CA ASN A 130 32.49 5.13 -44.60
C ASN A 130 32.01 3.86 -43.84
N PRO A 131 32.04 2.66 -44.45
CA PRO A 131 31.56 1.43 -43.84
C PRO A 131 32.60 0.88 -42.85
N VAL A 132 32.98 1.69 -41.87
CA VAL A 132 33.74 1.25 -40.71
C VAL A 132 32.89 1.58 -39.50
N GLN A 133 32.33 0.52 -38.91
CA GLN A 133 31.67 0.43 -37.59
C GLN A 133 30.15 0.28 -37.62
N ASN A 134 29.72 -0.93 -37.30
CA ASN A 134 28.36 -1.33 -36.98
C ASN A 134 27.85 -0.56 -35.75
N THR A 135 27.35 0.67 -35.91
CA THR A 135 26.57 1.33 -34.86
C THR A 135 25.22 0.62 -34.76
N VAL A 136 25.06 -0.25 -33.77
CA VAL A 136 23.78 -0.88 -33.44
C VAL A 136 23.08 0.03 -32.44
N LEU A 137 21.89 0.52 -32.79
CA LEU A 137 21.00 1.13 -31.80
C LEU A 137 20.43 0.01 -30.94
N ASP A 138 20.80 0.00 -29.66
CA ASP A 138 20.32 -0.98 -28.70
C ASP A 138 19.08 -0.46 -27.99
N ASN A 139 18.02 -1.25 -28.01
CA ASN A 139 16.89 -1.03 -27.13
C ASN A 139 17.20 -1.64 -25.76
N PHE A 140 16.84 -0.92 -24.70
CA PHE A 140 16.93 -1.38 -23.33
C PHE A 140 15.55 -1.42 -22.71
N TRP A 141 15.29 -2.45 -21.92
CA TRP A 141 14.09 -2.53 -21.11
C TRP A 141 14.44 -2.26 -19.66
N PHE A 142 13.64 -1.42 -19.02
CA PHE A 142 13.53 -1.41 -17.58
C PHE A 142 12.54 -2.48 -17.16
N ASP A 143 13.02 -3.44 -16.37
CA ASP A 143 12.24 -4.56 -15.90
C ASP A 143 12.59 -4.81 -14.42
N ALA A 144 11.75 -4.28 -13.53
CA ALA A 144 11.91 -4.47 -12.08
C ALA A 144 11.83 -5.96 -11.67
N SER A 145 11.21 -6.82 -12.50
CA SER A 145 11.11 -8.26 -12.21
C SER A 145 12.46 -8.97 -12.21
N LEU A 146 13.49 -8.35 -12.80
CA LEU A 146 14.88 -8.83 -12.75
C LEU A 146 15.50 -8.73 -11.35
N GLN A 147 14.94 -7.91 -10.46
CA GLN A 147 15.47 -7.67 -9.12
C GLN A 147 14.51 -8.11 -8.02
N VAL A 148 13.20 -7.95 -8.22
CA VAL A 148 12.17 -8.24 -7.22
C VAL A 148 10.91 -8.80 -7.86
N PRO A 149 10.13 -9.67 -7.17
CA PRO A 149 8.81 -10.05 -7.65
C PRO A 149 7.90 -8.83 -7.87
N THR A 150 7.19 -8.81 -9.00
CA THR A 150 6.29 -7.70 -9.36
C THR A 150 4.82 -8.13 -9.32
N ALA A 151 3.95 -7.19 -8.97
CA ALA A 151 2.50 -7.32 -8.97
C ALA A 151 1.88 -5.91 -9.08
N ASN A 152 0.56 -5.83 -9.25
CA ASN A 152 -0.17 -4.55 -9.27
C ASN A 152 -0.08 -3.77 -7.95
N GLU A 153 0.39 -4.40 -6.87
CA GLU A 153 0.56 -3.79 -5.55
C GLU A 153 1.85 -4.32 -4.92
N ASN A 154 2.64 -3.41 -4.32
CA ASN A 154 3.76 -3.79 -3.47
C ASN A 154 3.24 -4.36 -2.14
N ARG A 155 3.45 -5.65 -1.93
CA ARG A 155 3.04 -6.35 -0.70
C ARG A 155 4.02 -7.46 -0.35
N PRO A 156 4.35 -7.62 0.94
CA PRO A 156 4.91 -8.86 1.43
C PRO A 156 3.91 -10.02 1.26
N ILE A 157 4.41 -11.25 1.38
CA ILE A 157 3.54 -12.42 1.60
C ILE A 157 2.67 -12.12 2.82
N ASN A 158 1.37 -12.33 2.69
CA ASN A 158 0.39 -12.01 3.73
C ASN A 158 -0.73 -13.04 3.77
N ILE A 159 -1.44 -13.07 4.89
CA ILE A 159 -2.65 -13.86 5.10
C ILE A 159 -3.79 -12.92 5.50
N GLY A 160 -4.98 -13.16 4.95
CA GLY A 160 -6.16 -12.33 5.21
C GLY A 160 -6.74 -12.56 6.60
N MET A 161 -7.05 -11.47 7.29
CA MET A 161 -7.75 -11.46 8.58
C MET A 161 -8.72 -10.28 8.64
N THR A 162 -9.72 -10.34 9.51
CA THR A 162 -10.72 -9.28 9.65
C THR A 162 -10.24 -8.21 10.64
N PRO A 163 -10.03 -6.96 10.21
CA PRO A 163 -9.73 -5.86 11.12
C PRO A 163 -10.96 -5.48 11.95
N VAL A 164 -10.80 -5.46 13.27
CA VAL A 164 -11.91 -5.26 14.20
C VAL A 164 -11.60 -4.22 15.28
N ILE A 165 -12.65 -3.69 15.88
CA ILE A 165 -12.62 -2.88 17.10
C ILE A 165 -13.59 -3.47 18.14
N TYR A 166 -13.19 -3.50 19.41
CA TYR A 166 -14.06 -3.92 20.52
C TYR A 166 -14.82 -2.75 21.10
N LEU A 167 -16.15 -2.83 21.12
CA LEU A 167 -17.04 -1.87 21.77
C LEU A 167 -17.74 -2.45 23.02
N GLY A 168 -17.75 -3.78 23.17
CA GLY A 168 -18.35 -4.47 24.33
C GLY A 168 -19.86 -4.38 24.43
N VAL A 169 -20.53 -4.00 23.34
CA VAL A 169 -21.98 -3.84 23.20
C VAL A 169 -22.46 -4.43 21.89
#